data_AF-A0A7V3BH33-F1
#
_entry.id   AF-A0A7V3BH33-F1
#
_cell.length_a   1.000
_cell.length_b   1.000
_cell.length_c   1.000
_cell.angle_alpha   90.00
_cell.angle_beta   90.00
_cell.angle_gamma   90.00
#
_symmetry.space_group_name_H-M   'P 1'
#
loop_
_entity.id
_entity.type
_entity.pdbx_description
1 polymer ?
#
loop_
_entity_poly.entity_id
_entity_poly.type
_entity_poly.pdbx_seq_one_letter_code
_entity_poly.pdbx_strand_id
1 'polypeptide(L)'
;MENQVGQLSNIIAVVSIIIAILSLVISIHMLATARRSATNSERSAAAAERSATAAEASTALSERSSKAAEQSINTNIQIFKRQGVISLYAAWRDIKDVDPQKIVTADAINAARTLELTATLWNYDIVEKEIIYQSFWDDYRAFYEKFMASDTQVPGRRKTLRELIIRPVTKLSWRMGQPRASTCNASYAPELNPGEGLWQ
;
A
#
# COMPACT_ATOMS: atom_id res chain seq x y z
N MET A 1 -48.55 65.07 -63.73
CA MET A 1 -47.77 64.63 -62.55
C MET A 1 -48.58 63.74 -61.61
N GLU A 2 -49.91 63.91 -61.47
CA GLU A 2 -50.75 63.08 -60.57
C GLU A 2 -50.72 61.56 -60.82
N ASN A 3 -50.67 61.09 -62.07
CA ASN A 3 -50.69 59.64 -62.35
C ASN A 3 -49.42 58.91 -61.89
N GLN A 4 -48.26 59.58 -61.88
CA GLN A 4 -47.02 58.99 -61.35
C GLN A 4 -46.99 58.95 -59.82
N VAL A 5 -47.57 59.95 -59.15
CA VAL A 5 -47.65 59.99 -57.68
C VAL A 5 -48.56 58.88 -57.16
N GLY A 6 -49.67 58.59 -57.85
CA GLY A 6 -50.57 57.48 -57.52
C GLY A 6 -49.92 56.09 -57.67
N GLN A 7 -49.13 55.88 -58.72
CA GLN A 7 -48.40 54.61 -58.90
C GLN A 7 -47.34 54.39 -57.81
N LEU A 8 -46.59 55.43 -57.43
CA LEU A 8 -45.59 55.33 -56.36
C LEU A 8 -46.22 55.00 -55.01
N SER A 9 -47.37 55.61 -54.68
CA SER A 9 -48.10 55.34 -53.44
C SER A 9 -48.53 53.86 -53.33
N ASN A 10 -48.98 53.25 -54.42
CA ASN A 10 -49.44 51.86 -54.41
C ASN A 10 -48.26 50.88 -54.26
N ILE A 11 -47.13 51.16 -54.91
CA ILE A 11 -45.89 50.38 -54.76
C ILE A 11 -45.41 50.40 -53.29
N ILE A 12 -45.39 51.58 -52.66
CA ILE A 12 -45.00 51.73 -51.26
C ILE A 12 -45.91 50.90 -50.33
N ALA A 13 -47.22 50.91 -50.57
CA ALA A 13 -48.18 50.13 -49.79
C ALA A 13 -47.91 48.62 -49.90
N VAL A 14 -47.68 48.09 -51.10
CA VAL A 14 -47.37 46.67 -51.33
C VAL A 14 -46.06 46.27 -50.65
N VAL A 15 -45.00 47.08 -50.79
CA VAL A 15 -43.71 46.84 -50.14
C VAL A 15 -43.85 46.80 -48.62
N SER A 16 -44.65 47.71 -48.06
CA SER A 16 -44.92 47.76 -46.61
C SER A 16 -45.61 46.48 -46.11
N ILE A 17 -46.57 45.95 -46.87
CA ILE A 17 -47.23 44.68 -46.55
C ILE A 17 -46.23 43.51 -46.58
N ILE A 18 -45.37 43.46 -47.60
CA ILE A 18 -44.34 42.41 -47.72
C ILE A 18 -43.39 42.43 -46.52
N ILE A 19 -42.92 43.61 -46.12
CA ILE A 19 -42.05 43.78 -44.94
C ILE A 19 -42.75 43.32 -43.66
N ALA A 20 -44.05 43.64 -43.48
CA ALA A 20 -44.82 43.21 -42.33
C ALA A 20 -44.95 41.67 -42.25
N ILE A 21 -45.22 41.01 -43.39
CA ILE A 21 -45.30 39.54 -43.47
C ILE A 21 -43.94 38.91 -43.15
N LEU A 22 -42.85 39.42 -43.74
CA LEU A 22 -41.49 38.94 -43.46
C LEU A 22 -41.14 39.07 -41.97
N SER A 23 -41.49 40.21 -41.36
CA SER A 23 -41.26 40.47 -39.93
C SER A 23 -42.03 39.49 -39.04
N LEU A 24 -43.25 39.14 -39.44
CA LEU A 24 -44.07 38.15 -38.74
C LEU A 24 -43.46 36.74 -38.82
N VAL A 25 -43.00 36.32 -40.01
CA VAL A 25 -42.36 35.01 -40.22
C VAL A 25 -41.09 34.88 -39.37
N ILE A 26 -40.24 35.91 -39.37
CA ILE A 26 -39.02 35.95 -38.56
C ILE A 26 -39.37 35.82 -37.06
N SER A 27 -40.38 36.55 -36.59
CA SER A 27 -40.82 36.51 -35.19
C SER A 27 -41.28 35.12 -34.75
N ILE A 28 -42.04 34.41 -35.61
CA ILE A 28 -42.47 33.03 -35.34
C ILE A 28 -41.26 32.09 -35.25
N HIS A 29 -40.29 32.25 -36.15
CA HIS A 29 -39.08 31.41 -36.16
C HIS A 29 -38.23 31.64 -34.91
N MET A 30 -38.07 32.90 -34.49
CA MET A 30 -37.36 33.26 -33.26
C MET A 30 -38.04 32.69 -32.01
N LEU A 31 -39.38 32.75 -31.93
CA LEU A 31 -40.14 32.16 -30.83
C LEU A 31 -39.98 30.63 -30.78
N ALA A 32 -40.01 29.96 -31.93
CA ALA A 32 -39.78 28.52 -32.02
C ALA A 32 -38.36 28.14 -31.56
N THR A 33 -37.37 28.95 -31.92
CA THR A 33 -35.96 28.75 -31.54
C THR A 33 -35.76 28.97 -30.04
N ALA A 34 -36.38 30.01 -29.47
CA ALA A 34 -36.35 30.30 -28.04
C ALA A 34 -36.97 29.16 -27.21
N ARG A 35 -38.12 28.60 -27.65
CA ARG A 35 -38.74 27.45 -26.99
C ARG A 35 -37.86 26.20 -27.01
N ARG A 36 -37.24 25.90 -28.17
CA ARG A 36 -36.30 24.77 -28.27
C ARG A 36 -35.08 24.97 -27.37
N SER A 37 -34.54 26.19 -27.32
CA SER A 37 -33.43 26.54 -26.44
C SER A 37 -33.77 26.30 -24.96
N ALA A 38 -34.95 26.75 -24.51
CA ALA A 38 -35.42 26.53 -23.14
C ALA A 38 -35.50 25.03 -22.79
N THR A 39 -36.12 24.21 -23.65
CA THR A 39 -36.22 22.75 -23.42
C THR A 39 -34.85 22.04 -23.41
N ASN A 40 -33.91 22.51 -24.23
CA ASN A 40 -32.55 21.97 -24.23
C ASN A 40 -31.78 22.38 -22.98
N SER A 41 -32.01 23.60 -22.47
CA SER A 41 -31.43 24.06 -21.20
C SER A 41 -31.91 23.21 -20.03
N GLU A 42 -33.21 22.92 -19.93
CA GLU A 42 -33.78 22.06 -18.89
C GLU A 42 -33.20 20.64 -18.94
N ARG A 43 -33.11 20.06 -20.15
CA ARG A 43 -32.49 18.73 -20.33
C ARG A 43 -31.02 18.72 -19.95
N SER A 44 -30.30 19.80 -20.24
CA SER A 44 -28.88 19.93 -19.89
C SER A 44 -28.68 20.05 -18.38
N ALA A 45 -29.55 20.78 -17.69
CA ALA A 45 -29.54 20.86 -16.22
C ALA A 45 -29.79 19.49 -15.58
N ALA A 46 -30.83 18.77 -16.04
CA ALA A 46 -31.12 17.43 -15.54
C ALA A 46 -30.01 16.41 -15.84
N ALA A 47 -29.30 16.55 -16.97
CA ALA A 47 -28.13 15.73 -17.28
C ALA A 47 -26.95 16.06 -16.35
N ALA A 48 -26.70 17.34 -16.07
CA ALA A 48 -25.65 17.77 -15.16
C ALA A 48 -25.85 17.25 -13.72
N GLU A 49 -27.10 17.26 -13.22
CA GLU A 49 -27.43 16.68 -11.91
C GLU A 49 -27.17 15.16 -11.85
N ARG A 50 -27.52 14.43 -12.92
CA ARG A 50 -27.22 13.00 -13.02
C ARG A 50 -25.72 12.72 -13.09
N SER A 51 -24.95 13.57 -13.76
CA SER A 51 -23.49 13.47 -13.80
C SER A 51 -22.87 13.77 -12.44
N ALA A 52 -23.38 14.74 -11.68
CA ALA A 52 -22.91 15.05 -10.33
C ALA A 52 -23.14 13.87 -9.38
N THR A 53 -24.35 13.31 -9.37
CA THR A 53 -24.69 12.14 -8.54
C THR A 53 -23.89 10.88 -8.95
N ALA A 54 -23.62 10.67 -10.24
CA ALA A 54 -22.74 9.60 -10.70
C ALA A 54 -21.27 9.79 -10.29
N ALA A 55 -20.79 11.04 -10.25
CA ALA A 55 -19.46 11.37 -9.76
C ALA A 55 -19.34 11.09 -8.24
N GLU A 56 -20.34 11.48 -7.46
CA GLU A 56 -20.43 11.15 -6.03
C GLU A 56 -20.43 9.64 -5.79
N ALA A 57 -21.23 8.88 -6.54
CA ALA A 57 -21.24 7.41 -6.43
C ALA A 57 -19.87 6.80 -6.77
N SER A 58 -19.17 7.36 -7.75
CA SER A 58 -17.85 6.90 -8.19
C SER A 58 -16.77 7.18 -7.14
N THR A 59 -16.80 8.36 -6.50
CA THR A 59 -15.89 8.68 -5.39
C THR A 59 -16.12 7.77 -4.19
N ALA A 60 -17.38 7.56 -3.79
CA ALA A 60 -17.74 6.65 -2.71
C ALA A 60 -17.33 5.19 -2.98
N LEU A 61 -17.45 4.73 -4.22
CA LEU A 61 -16.99 3.39 -4.62
C LEU A 61 -15.46 3.29 -4.54
N SER A 62 -14.74 4.31 -5.01
CA SER A 62 -13.27 4.36 -4.94
C SER A 62 -12.76 4.28 -3.49
N GLU A 63 -13.39 5.03 -2.58
CA GLU A 63 -13.06 4.97 -1.15
C GLU A 63 -13.30 3.58 -0.55
N ARG A 64 -14.41 2.93 -0.90
CA ARG A 64 -14.69 1.55 -0.46
C ARG A 64 -13.67 0.56 -0.99
N SER A 65 -13.29 0.68 -2.27
CA SER A 65 -12.26 -0.17 -2.88
C SER A 65 -10.90 0.02 -2.22
N SER A 66 -10.50 1.26 -1.91
CA SER A 66 -9.27 1.57 -1.19
C SER A 66 -9.25 0.94 0.21
N LYS A 67 -10.33 1.10 0.99
CA LYS A 67 -10.44 0.48 2.32
C LYS A 67 -10.39 -1.05 2.26
N ALA A 68 -11.05 -1.67 1.28
CA ALA A 68 -11.00 -3.12 1.10
C ALA A 68 -9.59 -3.62 0.73
N ALA A 69 -8.85 -2.85 -0.07
CA ALA A 69 -7.46 -3.15 -0.40
C ALA A 69 -6.55 -3.07 0.84
N GLU A 70 -6.70 -2.02 1.66
CA GLU A 70 -5.97 -1.88 2.92
C GLU A 70 -6.23 -3.03 3.89
N GLN A 71 -7.49 -3.43 4.04
CA GLN A 71 -7.87 -4.59 4.87
C GLN A 71 -7.25 -5.90 4.35
N SER A 72 -7.24 -6.08 3.03
CA SER A 72 -6.66 -7.25 2.39
C SER A 72 -5.14 -7.30 2.59
N ILE A 73 -4.45 -6.17 2.45
CA ILE A 73 -3.01 -6.05 2.71
C ILE A 73 -2.69 -6.38 4.17
N ASN A 74 -3.43 -5.80 5.12
CA ASN A 74 -3.21 -6.08 6.55
C ASN A 74 -3.44 -7.56 6.87
N THR A 75 -4.51 -8.16 6.34
CA THR A 75 -4.79 -9.59 6.51
C THR A 75 -3.67 -10.45 5.97
N ASN A 76 -3.16 -10.14 4.78
CA ASN A 76 -2.03 -10.85 4.19
C ASN A 76 -0.78 -10.74 5.06
N ILE A 77 -0.45 -9.55 5.58
CA ILE A 77 0.67 -9.35 6.50
C ILE A 77 0.53 -10.26 7.73
N GLN A 78 -0.66 -10.32 8.33
CA GLN A 78 -0.91 -11.17 9.50
C GLN A 78 -0.78 -12.66 9.19
N ILE A 79 -1.24 -13.10 8.01
CA ILE A 79 -1.09 -14.49 7.56
C ILE A 79 0.40 -14.82 7.37
N PHE A 80 1.17 -13.96 6.70
CA PHE A 80 2.60 -14.17 6.50
C PHE A 80 3.36 -14.22 7.84
N LYS A 81 3.03 -13.34 8.79
CA LYS A 81 3.58 -13.38 10.15
C LYS A 81 3.33 -14.74 10.82
N ARG A 82 2.08 -15.22 10.80
CA ARG A 82 1.70 -16.52 11.39
C ARG A 82 2.41 -17.68 10.69
N GLN A 83 2.47 -17.67 9.36
CA GLN A 83 3.19 -18.69 8.59
C GLN A 83 4.69 -18.70 8.89
N GLY A 84 5.31 -17.53 9.07
CA GLY A 84 6.70 -17.40 9.48
C GLY A 84 6.96 -18.04 10.85
N VAL A 85 6.10 -17.77 11.84
CA VAL A 85 6.18 -18.38 13.18
C VAL A 85 5.98 -19.90 13.13
N ILE A 86 4.99 -20.40 12.37
CA ILE A 86 4.76 -21.84 12.20
C ILE A 86 5.98 -22.51 11.56
N SER A 87 6.56 -21.87 10.53
CA SER A 87 7.75 -22.37 9.84
C SER A 87 8.95 -22.43 10.78
N LEU A 88 9.11 -21.45 11.68
CA LEU A 88 10.14 -21.50 12.73
C LEU A 88 9.92 -22.67 13.68
N TYR A 89 8.73 -22.82 14.25
CA TYR A 89 8.46 -23.93 15.17
C TYR A 89 8.65 -25.30 14.51
N ALA A 90 8.24 -25.46 13.25
CA ALA A 90 8.47 -26.69 12.50
C ALA A 90 9.97 -26.95 12.29
N ALA A 91 10.70 -25.95 11.81
CA ALA A 91 12.13 -26.04 11.53
C ALA A 91 12.96 -26.33 12.79
N TRP A 92 12.62 -25.72 13.93
CA TRP A 92 13.28 -25.94 15.21
C TRP A 92 12.93 -27.28 15.86
N ARG A 93 11.68 -27.76 15.69
CA ARG A 93 11.28 -29.09 16.16
C ARG A 93 12.09 -30.19 15.49
N ASP A 94 12.34 -30.07 14.19
CA ASP A 94 13.03 -31.11 13.41
C ASP A 94 14.54 -31.22 13.76
N ILE A 95 15.11 -30.27 14.52
CA ILE A 95 16.54 -30.24 14.89
C ILE A 95 16.78 -30.47 16.39
N LYS A 96 15.73 -30.40 17.24
CA LYS A 96 15.88 -30.48 18.70
C LYS A 96 16.54 -31.77 19.21
N ASP A 97 16.54 -32.83 18.42
CA ASP A 97 17.08 -34.15 18.78
C ASP A 97 18.40 -34.51 18.06
N VAL A 98 19.04 -33.57 17.35
CA VAL A 98 20.28 -33.83 16.62
C VAL A 98 21.46 -33.91 17.60
N ASP A 99 22.05 -35.11 17.72
CA ASP A 99 23.27 -35.36 18.49
C ASP A 99 24.51 -34.75 17.78
N PRO A 100 25.20 -33.77 18.39
CA PRO A 100 26.39 -33.15 17.83
C PRO A 100 27.55 -34.11 17.55
N GLN A 101 27.58 -35.28 18.20
CA GLN A 101 28.64 -36.28 18.02
C GLN A 101 28.34 -37.27 16.88
N LYS A 102 27.12 -37.29 16.34
CA LYS A 102 26.68 -38.14 15.24
C LYS A 102 25.96 -37.35 14.14
N ILE A 103 26.43 -36.14 13.83
CA ILE A 103 25.86 -35.32 12.76
C ILE A 103 25.95 -36.06 11.43
N VAL A 104 24.80 -36.49 10.92
CA VAL A 104 24.66 -36.95 9.55
C VAL A 104 24.55 -35.71 8.65
N THR A 105 24.95 -35.86 7.39
CA THR A 105 24.84 -34.79 6.37
C THR A 105 23.45 -34.17 6.30
N ALA A 106 22.39 -34.94 6.55
CA ALA A 106 21.02 -34.45 6.57
C ALA A 106 20.78 -33.46 7.72
N ASP A 107 21.25 -33.78 8.93
CA ASP A 107 21.07 -32.96 10.12
C ASP A 107 21.85 -31.65 10.04
N ALA A 108 23.08 -31.73 9.51
CA ALA A 108 23.90 -30.56 9.19
C ALA A 108 23.21 -29.58 8.23
N ILE A 109 22.58 -30.12 7.18
CA ILE A 109 21.86 -29.34 6.18
C ILE A 109 20.57 -28.74 6.77
N ASN A 110 19.84 -29.52 7.57
CA ASN A 110 18.63 -29.05 8.24
C ASN A 110 18.95 -27.92 9.22
N ALA A 111 19.99 -28.09 10.05
CA ALA A 111 20.47 -27.05 10.96
C ALA A 111 20.87 -25.77 10.22
N ALA A 112 21.65 -25.89 9.13
CA ALA A 112 22.01 -24.73 8.32
C ALA A 112 20.77 -24.02 7.75
N ARG A 113 19.79 -24.77 7.24
CA ARG A 113 18.53 -24.24 6.71
C ARG A 113 17.69 -23.54 7.79
N THR A 114 17.63 -24.09 9.00
CA THR A 114 16.86 -23.48 10.10
C THR A 114 17.52 -22.21 10.62
N LEU A 115 18.85 -22.18 10.71
CA LEU A 115 19.59 -20.96 11.03
C LEU A 115 19.40 -19.90 9.94
N GLU A 116 19.40 -20.29 8.67
CA GLU A 116 19.14 -19.40 7.52
C GLU A 116 17.69 -18.88 7.49
N LEU A 117 16.71 -19.72 7.81
CA LEU A 117 15.30 -19.32 7.93
C LEU A 117 15.12 -18.30 9.04
N THR A 118 15.66 -18.60 10.23
CA THR A 118 15.61 -17.69 11.40
C THR A 118 16.28 -16.35 11.08
N ALA A 119 17.43 -16.41 10.43
CA ALA A 119 18.15 -15.26 9.90
C ALA A 119 17.30 -14.39 8.95
N THR A 120 16.66 -15.03 7.98
CA THR A 120 15.86 -14.36 6.95
C THR A 120 14.62 -13.70 7.57
N LEU A 121 13.90 -14.41 8.43
CA LEU A 121 12.70 -13.91 9.09
C LEU A 121 13.01 -12.71 10.00
N TRP A 122 14.16 -12.71 10.68
CA TRP A 122 14.61 -11.56 11.47
C TRP A 122 15.01 -10.36 10.61
N ASN A 123 15.78 -10.57 9.54
CA ASN A 123 16.30 -9.46 8.71
C ASN A 123 15.20 -8.70 7.98
N TYR A 124 14.18 -9.41 7.50
CA TYR A 124 13.07 -8.82 6.75
C TYR A 124 11.87 -8.45 7.63
N ASP A 125 12.00 -8.56 8.97
CA ASP A 125 10.95 -8.23 9.95
C ASP A 125 9.62 -8.95 9.66
N ILE A 126 9.71 -10.18 9.11
CA ILE A 126 8.55 -10.99 8.73
C ILE A 126 7.87 -11.55 9.97
N VAL A 127 8.65 -11.84 11.03
CA VAL A 127 8.17 -12.25 12.35
C VAL A 127 8.62 -11.21 13.36
N GLU A 128 7.80 -10.97 14.37
CA GLU A 128 8.12 -10.07 15.47
C GLU A 128 9.43 -10.48 16.15
N LYS A 129 10.37 -9.53 16.22
CA LYS A 129 11.70 -9.75 16.77
C LYS A 129 11.65 -10.25 18.21
N GLU A 130 10.66 -9.80 18.97
CA GLU A 130 10.39 -10.23 20.34
C GLU A 130 10.13 -11.74 20.41
N ILE A 131 9.35 -12.30 19.47
CA ILE A 131 9.06 -13.73 19.39
C ILE A 131 10.34 -14.52 19.07
N ILE A 132 11.12 -14.04 18.08
CA ILE A 132 12.40 -14.69 17.72
C ILE A 132 13.36 -14.67 18.91
N TYR A 133 13.48 -13.51 19.57
CA TYR A 133 14.41 -13.31 20.68
C TYR A 133 14.02 -14.14 21.91
N GLN A 134 12.76 -14.14 22.31
CA GLN A 134 12.34 -14.84 23.54
C GLN A 134 12.27 -16.37 23.37
N SER A 135 11.87 -16.86 22.19
CA SER A 135 11.58 -18.29 22.01
C SER A 135 12.69 -19.08 21.33
N PHE A 136 13.55 -18.43 20.53
CA PHE A 136 14.50 -19.13 19.66
C PHE A 136 15.94 -18.65 19.79
N TRP A 137 16.22 -17.53 20.46
CA TRP A 137 17.57 -16.95 20.51
C TRP A 137 18.59 -17.85 21.22
N ASP A 138 18.23 -18.41 22.38
CA ASP A 138 19.16 -19.23 23.15
C ASP A 138 19.53 -20.52 22.39
N ASP A 139 18.52 -21.18 21.80
CA ASP A 139 18.73 -22.32 20.91
C ASP A 139 19.57 -21.93 19.68
N TYR A 140 19.21 -20.83 19.01
CA TYR A 140 19.96 -20.29 17.86
C TYR A 140 21.43 -20.04 18.19
N ARG A 141 21.71 -19.37 19.31
CA ARG A 141 23.06 -19.05 19.74
C ARG A 141 23.85 -20.30 20.07
N ALA A 142 23.25 -21.22 20.84
CA ALA A 142 23.90 -22.47 21.21
C ALA A 142 24.26 -23.32 19.97
N PHE A 143 23.35 -23.42 19.00
CA PHE A 143 23.61 -24.09 17.72
C PHE A 143 24.67 -23.35 16.91
N TYR A 144 24.58 -22.03 16.78
CA TYR A 144 25.56 -21.23 16.04
C TYR A 144 26.98 -21.39 16.60
N GLU A 145 27.16 -21.27 17.91
CA GLU A 145 28.45 -21.41 18.58
C GLU A 145 29.03 -22.82 18.40
N LYS A 146 28.20 -23.86 18.57
CA LYS A 146 28.61 -25.26 18.33
C LYS A 146 29.07 -25.49 16.88
N PHE A 147 28.37 -24.94 15.90
CA PHE A 147 28.73 -25.10 14.48
C PHE A 147 29.97 -24.29 14.09
N MET A 148 30.20 -23.13 14.69
CA MET A 148 31.40 -22.33 14.46
C MET A 148 32.66 -22.95 15.08
N ALA A 149 32.50 -23.63 16.23
CA ALA A 149 33.57 -24.38 16.89
C ALA A 149 33.92 -25.71 16.20
N SER A 150 33.03 -26.24 15.35
CA SER A 150 33.26 -27.48 14.61
C SER A 150 33.98 -27.22 13.28
N ASP A 151 35.21 -27.72 13.15
CA ASP A 151 35.93 -27.84 11.87
C ASP A 151 35.60 -29.16 11.14
N THR A 152 34.52 -29.84 11.55
CA THR A 152 34.14 -31.14 10.98
C THR A 152 33.68 -30.98 9.53
N GLN A 153 34.33 -31.73 8.64
CA GLN A 153 33.91 -31.83 7.25
C GLN A 153 32.60 -32.63 7.17
N VAL A 154 31.62 -32.08 6.45
CA VAL A 154 30.34 -32.76 6.29
C VAL A 154 30.54 -34.06 5.49
N PRO A 155 30.12 -35.23 6.01
CA PRO A 155 30.26 -36.48 5.29
C PRO A 155 29.65 -36.39 3.87
N GLY A 156 30.41 -36.78 2.85
CA GLY A 156 29.95 -36.71 1.45
C GLY A 156 29.92 -35.31 0.81
N ARG A 157 30.45 -34.26 1.46
CA ARG A 157 30.65 -32.95 0.83
C ARG A 157 32.09 -32.43 1.00
N ARG A 158 32.52 -31.57 0.09
CA ARG A 158 33.83 -30.87 0.15
C ARG A 158 33.79 -29.57 0.97
N LYS A 159 32.65 -29.23 1.56
CA LYS A 159 32.47 -28.02 2.36
C LYS A 159 32.46 -28.33 3.84
N THR A 160 33.00 -27.43 4.64
CA THR A 160 32.87 -27.49 6.09
C THR A 160 31.47 -27.04 6.52
N LEU A 161 31.04 -27.45 7.72
CA LEU A 161 29.81 -26.95 8.34
C LEU A 161 29.79 -25.41 8.40
N ARG A 162 30.96 -24.83 8.70
CA ARG A 162 31.18 -23.38 8.72
C ARG A 162 30.86 -22.73 7.38
N GLU A 163 31.41 -23.25 6.28
CA GLU A 163 31.18 -22.72 4.92
C GLU A 163 29.72 -22.79 4.47
N LEU A 164 28.93 -23.71 5.02
CA LEU A 164 27.51 -23.85 4.71
C LEU A 164 26.66 -22.74 5.33
N ILE A 165 27.08 -22.19 6.46
CA ILE A 165 26.28 -21.29 7.32
C ILE A 165 26.79 -19.83 7.31
N ILE A 166 28.10 -19.62 7.08
CA ILE A 166 28.77 -18.32 7.30
C ILE A 166 28.08 -17.14 6.58
N ARG A 167 27.60 -17.31 5.35
CA ARG A 167 27.28 -16.15 4.49
C ARG A 167 26.04 -15.35 4.93
N PRO A 168 24.90 -15.97 5.31
CA PRO A 168 23.72 -15.22 5.74
C PRO A 168 23.67 -14.98 7.26
N VAL A 169 24.14 -15.94 8.06
CA VAL A 169 23.82 -16.09 9.48
C VAL A 169 24.76 -15.28 10.40
N THR A 170 26.03 -15.13 10.00
CA THR A 170 27.07 -14.44 10.80
C THR A 170 26.75 -12.97 11.05
N LYS A 171 26.08 -12.28 10.12
CA LYS A 171 25.69 -10.87 10.29
C LYS A 171 24.52 -10.71 11.29
N LEU A 172 23.76 -11.77 11.52
CA LEU A 172 22.52 -11.77 12.30
C LEU A 172 22.73 -12.11 13.76
N SER A 173 23.59 -13.07 14.08
CA SER A 173 23.91 -13.42 15.47
C SER A 173 24.39 -12.19 16.26
N TRP A 174 25.24 -11.37 15.66
CA TRP A 174 25.69 -10.12 16.27
C TRP A 174 24.60 -9.05 16.45
N ARG A 175 23.57 -9.05 15.59
CA ARG A 175 22.48 -8.06 15.63
C ARG A 175 21.32 -8.47 16.55
N MET A 176 21.06 -9.76 16.70
CA MET A 176 20.04 -10.30 17.61
C MET A 176 20.47 -10.24 19.08
N GLY A 177 21.78 -10.42 19.34
CA GLY A 177 22.32 -10.42 20.70
C GLY A 177 22.52 -9.05 21.34
N GLN A 178 22.24 -7.94 20.63
CA GLN A 178 22.29 -6.60 21.22
C GLN A 178 20.93 -6.29 21.86
N PRO A 179 20.87 -5.97 23.17
CA PRO A 179 19.65 -5.42 23.75
C PRO A 179 19.30 -4.16 22.96
N ARG A 180 18.03 -4.03 22.55
CA ARG A 180 17.54 -2.82 21.88
C ARG A 180 18.02 -1.64 22.72
N ALA A 181 18.89 -0.79 22.15
CA ALA A 181 18.98 0.58 22.62
C ALA A 181 17.54 1.09 22.52
N SER A 182 16.93 1.29 23.69
CA SER A 182 15.63 1.89 23.83
C SER A 182 15.64 3.15 22.99
N THR A 183 14.81 3.20 21.95
CA THR A 183 14.34 4.48 21.43
C THR A 183 13.45 5.07 22.52
N CYS A 184 14.08 5.51 23.60
CA CYS A 184 13.48 6.42 24.57
C CYS A 184 13.28 7.73 23.81
N ASN A 185 12.01 8.10 23.72
CA ASN A 185 11.48 9.41 23.41
C ASN A 185 12.49 10.54 23.64
N ALA A 186 13.04 11.09 22.56
CA ALA A 186 13.68 12.39 22.61
C ALA A 186 12.59 13.47 22.55
N SER A 187 12.42 14.15 23.69
CA SER A 187 12.13 15.58 23.78
C SER A 187 10.67 16.05 23.72
N TYR A 188 9.96 15.89 24.84
CA TYR A 188 9.15 16.96 25.43
C TYR A 188 9.65 17.21 26.88
N ALA A 189 10.41 18.32 27.04
CA ALA A 189 10.58 19.24 28.20
C ALA A 189 10.76 18.71 29.67
N PRO A 190 11.25 19.54 30.63
CA PRO A 190 11.93 20.84 30.57
C PRO A 190 13.34 20.82 31.23
N GLU A 191 14.07 21.92 31.08
CA GLU A 191 15.35 22.19 31.75
C GLU A 191 15.28 21.98 33.27
N LEU A 192 16.24 21.22 33.82
CA LEU A 192 16.49 21.13 35.26
C LEU A 192 17.89 21.67 35.58
N ASN A 193 17.87 22.70 36.41
CA ASN A 193 18.93 23.49 37.01
C ASN A 193 19.99 22.59 37.71
N PRO A 194 21.31 22.87 37.62
CA PRO A 194 22.32 22.03 38.24
C PRO A 194 22.55 22.49 39.69
N GLY A 195 22.04 21.72 40.64
CA GLY A 195 22.34 21.89 42.06
C GLY A 195 21.70 20.81 42.89
N GLU A 196 22.48 20.22 43.81
CA GLU A 196 22.13 19.13 44.74
C GLU A 196 22.19 17.74 44.08
N GLY A 197 23.20 16.90 44.26
CA GLY A 197 24.07 16.70 45.42
C GLY A 197 23.31 15.95 46.49
N LEU A 198 23.45 14.62 46.54
CA LEU A 198 23.57 13.80 47.76
C LEU A 198 23.54 12.31 47.43
N TRP A 199 24.63 11.65 47.80
CA TRP A 199 24.75 10.21 48.00
C TRP A 199 23.89 9.78 49.20
N GLN A 200 23.05 8.76 49.03
CA GLN A 200 22.87 7.62 49.95
C GLN A 200 22.45 6.38 49.15
#